data_AF-A0A8J5CI73-F1
#
_entry.id   AF-A0A8J5CI73-F1
#
_cell.length_a   1.000
_cell.length_b   1.000
_cell.length_c   1.000
_cell.angle_alpha   90.00
_cell.angle_beta   90.00
_cell.angle_gamma   90.00
#
_symmetry.space_group_name_H-M   'P 1'
#
loop_
_entity.id
_entity.type
_entity.pdbx_description
1 polymer ?
#
loop_
_entity_poly.entity_id
_entity_poly.type
_entity_poly.pdbx_seq_one_letter_code
_entity_poly.pdbx_strand_id
1 'polypeptide(L)'
;MVIITFAPSTDHPIHPPRKVVSPWKIDFPENCGYRACMVDGVFQVYASEEAEQQDNPLPYNYPNLMEYIQNVHLLCALIANGPVKSFCYRRLQYLSSKFQLHVLLNEMREVAAQKSVPHRDFYNIRKVDTHIHAASCMNQKHLLRFIKKAMKTHHHEIVCCSKDKQMTLAQVFASMNLTAYDLSVDMLDVHADRNTFHRYFTHIVVTVTPSTGSDVRPGGEQVPECRAAVVVYGKSNDEWDKLARWAVQHNVHSENVRWLVQVPRLYDIYKSNNIMDNFSVLLDNLFRPLFEASINPSSHPELHAFLQYLIGFDSVDDESKPETSVLDKDTAPPQLWAGTENPPYAYYLTTCECCRKF
;
A
#
# COMPACT_ATOMS: atom_id res chain seq x y z
N MET A 1 -16.37 15.28 -43.68
CA MET A 1 -16.70 16.33 -42.69
C MET A 1 -17.96 15.88 -41.96
N VAL A 2 -17.79 15.11 -40.89
CA VAL A 2 -18.91 14.60 -40.08
C VAL A 2 -19.08 15.57 -38.92
N ILE A 3 -20.16 16.33 -38.94
CA ILE A 3 -20.55 17.22 -37.85
C ILE A 3 -21.27 16.36 -36.82
N ILE A 4 -20.58 16.05 -35.72
CA ILE A 4 -21.19 15.40 -34.55
C ILE A 4 -21.80 16.52 -33.70
N THR A 5 -23.12 16.64 -33.74
CA THR A 5 -23.88 17.50 -32.81
C THR A 5 -23.97 16.81 -31.45
N PHE A 6 -23.29 17.35 -30.45
CA PHE A 6 -23.48 16.95 -29.06
C PHE A 6 -24.80 17.51 -28.54
N ALA A 7 -25.68 16.64 -28.04
CA ALA A 7 -26.84 17.04 -27.25
C ALA A 7 -26.35 17.64 -25.91
N PRO A 8 -27.07 18.62 -25.33
CA PRO A 8 -26.73 19.15 -24.02
C PRO A 8 -26.90 18.03 -22.97
N SER A 9 -25.79 17.55 -22.41
CA SER A 9 -25.79 16.56 -21.35
C SER A 9 -26.45 17.17 -20.11
N THR A 10 -27.48 16.50 -19.59
CA THR A 10 -27.99 16.71 -18.23
C THR A 10 -26.82 16.69 -17.25
N ASP A 11 -26.69 17.73 -16.42
CA ASP A 11 -25.65 17.87 -15.40
C ASP A 11 -25.45 16.54 -14.66
N HIS A 12 -24.30 15.91 -14.87
CA HIS A 12 -23.90 14.80 -14.02
C HIS A 12 -23.73 15.36 -12.60
N PRO A 13 -24.33 14.74 -11.57
CA PRO A 13 -24.21 15.23 -10.21
C PRO A 13 -22.73 15.38 -9.84
N ILE A 14 -22.35 16.59 -9.43
CA ILE A 14 -20.97 17.01 -9.17
C ILE A 14 -20.35 16.21 -8.00
N HIS A 15 -21.19 15.63 -7.15
CA HIS A 15 -20.80 14.85 -5.98
C HIS A 15 -21.49 13.48 -5.95
N PRO A 16 -20.77 12.41 -5.55
CA PRO A 16 -21.39 11.13 -5.29
C PRO A 16 -22.46 11.25 -4.19
N PRO A 17 -23.55 10.48 -4.25
CA PRO A 17 -24.57 10.50 -3.21
C PRO A 17 -23.97 10.03 -1.88
N ARG A 18 -24.12 10.84 -0.83
CA ARG A 18 -23.68 10.50 0.53
C ARG A 18 -24.37 9.22 0.98
N LYS A 19 -23.61 8.15 1.21
CA LYS A 19 -24.15 6.94 1.85
C LYS A 19 -24.38 7.25 3.34
N VAL A 20 -25.62 7.10 3.81
CA VAL A 20 -26.04 7.38 5.20
C VAL A 20 -25.69 6.22 6.15
N VAL A 21 -25.20 5.10 5.62
CA VAL A 21 -24.86 3.88 6.38
C VAL A 21 -23.39 3.91 6.81
N SER A 22 -23.10 3.38 8.00
CA SER A 22 -21.71 3.18 8.47
C SER A 22 -20.90 2.45 7.39
N PRO A 23 -19.72 2.96 6.98
CA PRO A 23 -18.92 2.37 5.91
C PRO A 23 -18.53 0.92 6.20
N TRP A 24 -18.37 0.57 7.47
CA TRP A 24 -17.95 -0.76 7.93
C TRP A 24 -19.08 -1.77 8.06
N LYS A 25 -20.33 -1.37 7.87
CA LYS A 25 -21.47 -2.28 7.95
C LYS A 25 -21.67 -2.93 6.58
N ILE A 26 -21.09 -4.12 6.42
CA ILE A 26 -21.16 -4.93 5.21
C ILE A 26 -21.94 -6.22 5.45
N ASP A 27 -22.48 -6.79 4.37
CA ASP A 27 -23.11 -8.10 4.41
C ASP A 27 -22.02 -9.18 4.43
N PHE A 28 -22.15 -10.14 5.33
CA PHE A 28 -21.20 -11.24 5.46
C PHE A 28 -21.76 -12.46 4.72
N PRO A 29 -21.15 -12.87 3.60
CA PRO A 29 -21.53 -14.13 2.97
C PRO A 29 -21.19 -15.33 3.87
N GLU A 30 -21.91 -16.43 3.67
CA GLU A 30 -21.64 -17.69 4.36
C GLU A 30 -20.29 -18.28 3.92
N ASN A 31 -19.76 -19.18 4.74
CA ASN A 31 -18.50 -19.88 4.44
C ASN A 31 -18.61 -20.65 3.12
N CYS A 32 -17.71 -20.37 2.20
CA CYS A 32 -17.68 -21.00 0.88
C CYS A 32 -17.25 -22.48 0.91
N GLY A 33 -16.70 -22.97 2.01
CA GLY A 33 -16.28 -24.37 2.18
C GLY A 33 -14.94 -24.74 1.50
N TYR A 34 -14.32 -23.78 0.81
CA TYR A 34 -13.00 -23.96 0.20
C TYR A 34 -11.89 -24.13 1.25
N ARG A 35 -10.77 -24.72 0.82
CA ARG A 35 -9.52 -24.80 1.58
C ARG A 35 -8.42 -24.09 0.82
N ALA A 36 -7.50 -23.43 1.53
CA ALA A 36 -6.33 -22.83 0.92
C ALA A 36 -5.08 -23.31 1.66
N CYS A 37 -4.14 -23.88 0.93
CA CYS A 37 -2.86 -24.31 1.47
C CYS A 37 -1.71 -23.78 0.60
N MET A 38 -0.56 -23.55 1.22
CA MET A 38 0.60 -23.03 0.52
C MET A 38 1.51 -24.17 0.09
N VAL A 39 1.72 -24.31 -1.21
CA VAL A 39 2.58 -25.31 -1.84
C VAL A 39 3.68 -24.56 -2.60
N ASP A 40 4.95 -24.82 -2.27
CA ASP A 40 6.12 -24.13 -2.86
C ASP A 40 6.05 -22.60 -2.84
N GLY A 41 5.39 -22.04 -1.81
CA GLY A 41 5.24 -20.59 -1.65
C GLY A 41 4.12 -19.95 -2.48
N VAL A 42 3.27 -20.76 -3.11
CA VAL A 42 2.05 -20.32 -3.79
C VAL A 42 0.85 -20.91 -3.07
N PHE A 43 -0.14 -20.08 -2.76
CA PHE A 43 -1.41 -20.56 -2.22
C PHE A 43 -2.25 -21.22 -3.31
N GLN A 44 -2.60 -22.48 -3.09
CA GLN A 44 -3.51 -23.25 -3.91
C GLN A 44 -4.86 -23.35 -3.18
N VAL A 45 -5.95 -23.21 -3.93
CA VAL A 45 -7.31 -23.28 -3.40
C VAL A 45 -7.96 -24.58 -3.84
N TYR A 46 -8.56 -25.31 -2.90
CA TYR A 46 -9.21 -26.60 -3.10
C TYR A 46 -10.71 -26.48 -2.84
N ALA A 47 -11.50 -27.21 -3.63
CA ALA A 47 -12.96 -27.20 -3.57
C ALA A 47 -13.51 -27.67 -2.21
N SER A 48 -12.85 -28.64 -1.60
CA SER A 48 -13.23 -29.25 -0.33
C SER A 48 -12.01 -29.89 0.34
N GLU A 49 -12.20 -30.39 1.56
CA GLU A 49 -11.15 -31.09 2.32
C GLU A 49 -10.72 -32.41 1.66
N GLU A 50 -11.64 -33.10 0.97
CA GLU A 50 -11.30 -34.30 0.20
C GLU A 50 -10.44 -33.98 -1.02
N ALA A 51 -10.68 -32.84 -1.67
CA ALA A 51 -9.88 -32.38 -2.80
C ALA A 51 -8.46 -31.98 -2.37
N GLU A 52 -8.32 -31.41 -1.18
CA GLU A 52 -7.01 -31.12 -0.56
C GLU A 52 -6.24 -32.41 -0.28
N GLN A 53 -6.89 -33.44 0.28
CA GLN A 53 -6.25 -34.73 0.55
C GLN A 53 -5.83 -35.48 -0.73
N GLN A 54 -6.53 -35.23 -1.84
CA GLN A 54 -6.22 -35.81 -3.15
C GLN A 54 -5.25 -34.95 -3.99
N ASP A 55 -4.76 -33.83 -3.44
CA ASP A 55 -3.95 -32.83 -4.11
C ASP A 55 -4.52 -32.41 -5.49
N ASN A 56 -5.82 -32.12 -5.50
CA ASN A 56 -6.57 -31.70 -6.70
C ASN A 56 -7.02 -30.24 -6.55
N PRO A 57 -6.12 -29.26 -6.76
CA PRO A 57 -6.42 -27.84 -6.63
C PRO A 57 -7.35 -27.34 -7.75
N LEU A 58 -8.03 -26.22 -7.50
CA LEU A 58 -8.80 -25.53 -8.52
C LEU A 58 -7.87 -25.00 -9.63
N PRO A 59 -8.28 -25.07 -10.91
CA PRO A 59 -7.41 -24.82 -12.06
C PRO A 59 -7.20 -23.32 -12.33
N TYR A 60 -6.65 -22.60 -11.35
CA TYR A 60 -6.27 -21.20 -11.51
C TYR A 60 -4.92 -21.09 -12.22
N ASN A 61 -4.85 -20.20 -13.22
CA ASN A 61 -3.63 -19.99 -13.97
C ASN A 61 -2.69 -19.00 -13.26
N TYR A 62 -1.53 -19.48 -12.82
CA TYR A 62 -0.44 -18.67 -12.28
C TYR A 62 0.88 -19.07 -12.95
N PRO A 63 1.80 -18.10 -13.15
CA PRO A 63 3.12 -18.42 -13.71
C PRO A 63 3.89 -19.26 -12.69
N ASN A 64 4.41 -20.41 -13.13
CA ASN A 64 5.32 -21.17 -12.29
C ASN A 64 6.67 -20.43 -12.15
N LEU A 65 7.40 -20.70 -11.07
CA LEU A 65 8.68 -20.03 -10.78
C LEU A 65 9.68 -20.16 -11.94
N MET A 66 9.77 -21.34 -12.54
CA MET A 66 10.69 -21.64 -13.65
C MET A 66 10.38 -20.84 -14.93
N GLU A 67 9.11 -20.70 -15.27
CA GLU A 67 8.63 -19.92 -16.40
C GLU A 67 8.87 -18.43 -16.15
N TYR A 68 8.62 -17.95 -14.93
CA TYR A 68 8.94 -16.58 -14.57
C TYR A 68 10.44 -16.28 -14.72
N ILE A 69 11.31 -17.16 -14.20
CA ILE A 69 12.77 -17.03 -14.31
C ILE A 69 13.18 -16.92 -15.78
N GLN A 70 12.67 -17.82 -16.63
CA GLN A 70 12.95 -17.81 -18.07
C GLN A 70 12.49 -16.51 -18.74
N ASN A 71 11.31 -16.02 -18.38
CA ASN A 71 10.76 -14.78 -18.91
C ASN A 71 11.56 -13.54 -18.46
N VAL A 72 12.01 -13.49 -17.20
CA VAL A 72 12.88 -12.43 -16.70
C VAL A 72 14.22 -12.46 -17.41
N HIS A 73 14.85 -13.62 -17.56
CA HIS A 73 16.11 -13.76 -18.30
C HIS A 73 15.97 -13.34 -19.76
N LEU A 74 14.85 -13.71 -20.42
CA LEU A 74 14.54 -13.27 -21.78
C LEU A 74 14.41 -11.74 -21.85
N LEU A 75 13.70 -11.12 -20.90
CA LEU A 75 13.54 -9.67 -20.84
C LEU A 75 14.89 -8.98 -20.63
N CYS A 76 15.72 -9.48 -19.72
CA CYS A 76 17.08 -8.97 -19.49
C CYS A 76 17.94 -9.06 -20.77
N ALA A 77 17.87 -10.17 -21.51
CA ALA A 77 18.58 -10.35 -22.77
C ALA A 77 18.10 -9.35 -23.84
N LEU A 78 16.79 -9.09 -23.93
CA LEU A 78 16.22 -8.08 -24.83
C LEU A 78 16.64 -6.65 -24.46
N ILE A 79 16.69 -6.33 -23.16
CA ILE A 79 17.16 -5.02 -22.66
C ILE A 79 18.64 -4.80 -22.98
N ALA A 80 19.46 -5.85 -22.85
CA ALA A 80 20.89 -5.80 -23.16
C ALA A 80 21.20 -5.78 -24.67
N ASN A 81 20.21 -6.07 -25.53
CA ASN A 81 20.40 -6.11 -26.97
C ASN A 81 20.65 -4.70 -27.56
N GLY A 82 21.87 -4.48 -28.09
CA GLY A 82 22.31 -3.19 -28.62
C GLY A 82 21.44 -2.61 -29.75
N PRO A 83 21.10 -3.39 -30.80
CA PRO A 83 20.17 -2.95 -31.84
C PRO A 83 18.79 -2.53 -31.31
N VAL A 84 18.18 -3.33 -30.44
CA VAL A 84 16.88 -3.01 -29.83
C VAL A 84 16.97 -1.72 -29.02
N LYS A 85 18.00 -1.59 -28.16
CA LYS A 85 18.23 -0.38 -27.36
C LYS A 85 18.38 0.88 -28.23
N SER A 86 19.15 0.78 -29.31
CA SER A 86 19.35 1.88 -30.27
C SER A 86 18.05 2.26 -30.99
N PHE A 87 17.24 1.27 -31.38
CA PHE A 87 15.94 1.49 -32.01
C PHE A 87 14.96 2.18 -31.04
N CYS A 88 14.83 1.65 -29.81
CA CYS A 88 13.99 2.23 -28.76
C CYS A 88 14.40 3.68 -28.47
N TYR A 89 15.70 3.96 -28.36
CA TYR A 89 16.20 5.33 -28.16
C TYR A 89 15.78 6.28 -29.29
N ARG A 90 16.00 5.90 -30.57
CA ARG A 90 15.57 6.71 -31.72
C ARG A 90 14.06 6.92 -31.74
N ARG A 91 13.29 5.89 -31.39
CA ARG A 91 11.83 5.97 -31.32
C ARG A 91 11.36 6.92 -30.23
N LEU A 92 11.94 6.87 -29.04
CA LEU A 92 11.64 7.79 -27.94
C LEU A 92 11.97 9.23 -28.30
N GLN A 93 13.12 9.47 -28.93
CA GLN A 93 13.49 10.81 -29.43
C GLN A 93 12.49 11.33 -30.45
N TYR A 94 12.11 10.50 -31.44
CA TYR A 94 11.09 10.86 -32.42
C TYR A 94 9.75 11.20 -31.77
N LEU A 95 9.29 10.40 -30.80
CA LEU A 95 8.03 10.64 -30.09
C LEU A 95 8.08 11.95 -29.29
N SER A 96 9.21 12.23 -28.63
CA SER A 96 9.43 13.49 -27.92
C SER A 96 9.37 14.69 -28.88
N SER A 97 10.12 14.66 -29.99
CA SER A 97 10.11 15.74 -30.98
C SER A 97 8.73 15.92 -31.63
N LYS A 98 8.01 14.82 -31.90
CA LYS A 98 6.64 14.87 -32.42
C LYS A 98 5.69 15.57 -31.43
N PHE A 99 5.83 15.28 -30.14
CA PHE A 99 5.04 15.93 -29.10
C PHE A 99 5.39 17.43 -28.96
N GLN A 100 6.68 17.78 -29.00
CA GLN A 100 7.10 19.19 -28.99
C GLN A 100 6.54 19.97 -30.18
N LEU A 101 6.57 19.38 -31.39
CA LEU A 101 5.94 19.99 -32.56
C LEU A 101 4.42 20.14 -32.39
N HIS A 102 3.75 19.14 -31.83
CA HIS A 102 2.32 19.22 -31.52
C HIS A 102 2.00 20.40 -30.60
N VAL A 103 2.78 20.60 -29.53
CA VAL A 103 2.63 21.73 -28.62
C VAL A 103 2.80 23.05 -29.37
N LEU A 104 3.88 23.23 -30.14
CA LEU A 104 4.13 24.45 -30.92
C LEU A 104 3.01 24.80 -31.90
N LEU A 105 2.39 23.79 -32.53
CA LEU A 105 1.35 24.01 -33.53
C LEU A 105 -0.05 24.19 -32.93
N ASN A 106 -0.32 23.64 -31.73
CA ASN A 106 -1.68 23.52 -31.20
C ASN A 106 -1.91 24.20 -29.84
N GLU A 107 -0.88 24.73 -29.17
CA GLU A 107 -1.01 25.37 -27.84
C GLU A 107 -2.17 26.37 -27.78
N MET A 108 -2.25 27.29 -28.73
CA MET A 108 -3.32 28.30 -28.76
C MET A 108 -4.73 27.69 -28.91
N ARG A 109 -4.85 26.59 -29.66
CA ARG A 109 -6.12 25.88 -29.85
C ARG A 109 -6.52 25.12 -28.58
N GLU A 110 -5.56 24.51 -27.88
CA GLU A 110 -5.79 23.81 -26.62
C GLU A 110 -6.19 24.79 -25.51
N VAL A 111 -5.52 25.95 -25.41
CA VAL A 111 -5.89 27.01 -24.45
C VAL A 111 -7.29 27.55 -24.73
N ALA A 112 -7.65 27.77 -26.00
CA ALA A 112 -9.00 28.20 -26.36
C ALA A 112 -10.06 27.15 -26.00
N ALA A 113 -9.77 25.86 -26.23
CA ALA A 113 -10.65 24.77 -25.85
C ALA A 113 -10.85 24.68 -24.33
N GLN A 114 -9.78 24.82 -23.53
CA GLN A 114 -9.87 24.84 -22.07
C GLN A 114 -10.74 26.01 -21.57
N LYS A 115 -10.56 27.21 -22.13
CA LYS A 115 -11.37 28.40 -21.78
C LYS A 115 -12.84 28.27 -22.17
N SER A 116 -13.16 27.43 -23.15
CA SER A 116 -14.55 27.19 -23.57
C SER A 116 -15.36 26.34 -22.60
N VAL A 117 -14.69 25.65 -21.66
CA VAL A 117 -15.34 24.82 -20.65
C VAL A 117 -15.31 25.53 -19.30
N PRO A 118 -16.39 26.25 -18.92
CA PRO A 118 -16.44 26.96 -17.64
C PRO A 118 -16.38 25.96 -16.47
N HIS A 119 -15.85 26.40 -15.33
CA HIS A 119 -15.76 25.62 -14.09
C HIS A 119 -14.94 24.31 -14.18
N ARG A 120 -14.08 24.16 -15.20
CA ARG A 120 -13.10 23.06 -15.34
C ARG A 120 -11.68 23.60 -15.34
N ASP A 121 -11.32 24.27 -14.25
CA ASP A 121 -9.96 24.76 -14.01
C ASP A 121 -9.14 23.77 -13.18
N PHE A 122 -7.87 24.13 -12.92
CA PHE A 122 -6.96 23.31 -12.11
C PHE A 122 -7.51 22.96 -10.72
N TYR A 123 -8.35 23.79 -10.10
CA TYR A 123 -8.87 23.52 -8.76
C TYR A 123 -10.10 22.60 -8.78
N ASN A 124 -10.85 22.64 -9.88
CA ASN A 124 -12.08 21.88 -10.06
C ASN A 124 -11.90 20.51 -10.76
N ILE A 125 -10.72 20.24 -11.32
CA ILE A 125 -10.39 18.90 -11.83
C ILE A 125 -10.06 17.95 -10.68
N ARG A 126 -10.58 16.72 -10.78
CA ARG A 126 -10.23 15.66 -9.85
C ARG A 126 -8.81 15.19 -10.12
N LYS A 127 -8.03 15.12 -9.05
CA LYS A 127 -6.65 14.64 -9.06
C LYS A 127 -6.55 13.54 -8.04
N VAL A 128 -5.73 12.55 -8.36
CA VAL A 128 -5.48 11.42 -7.47
C VAL A 128 -4.01 11.45 -7.11
N ASP A 129 -3.71 11.49 -5.82
CA ASP A 129 -2.36 11.19 -5.36
C ASP A 129 -2.22 9.66 -5.29
N THR A 130 -1.33 9.12 -6.12
CA THR A 130 -1.21 7.68 -6.33
C THR A 130 -0.25 6.99 -5.37
N HIS A 131 0.56 7.73 -4.61
CA HIS A 131 1.62 7.14 -3.80
C HIS A 131 1.94 7.99 -2.55
N ILE A 132 1.13 7.83 -1.50
CA ILE A 132 1.34 8.47 -0.19
C ILE A 132 1.57 7.40 0.88
N HIS A 133 2.64 7.54 1.67
CA HIS A 133 2.79 6.78 2.92
C HIS A 133 1.88 7.37 4.00
N ALA A 134 0.98 6.57 4.57
CA ALA A 134 -0.01 7.06 5.55
C ALA A 134 0.64 7.72 6.77
N ALA A 135 1.77 7.19 7.24
CA ALA A 135 2.54 7.76 8.36
C ALA A 135 3.08 9.17 8.05
N SER A 136 3.34 9.48 6.78
CA SER A 136 3.94 10.75 6.33
C SER A 136 2.91 11.69 5.70
N CYS A 137 1.61 11.37 5.76
CA CYS A 137 0.58 12.19 5.13
C CYS A 137 0.36 13.55 5.83
N MET A 138 0.85 13.70 7.06
CA MET A 138 0.63 14.90 7.86
C MET A 138 1.69 15.97 7.63
N ASN A 139 1.24 17.21 7.45
CA ASN A 139 2.13 18.36 7.47
C ASN A 139 2.75 18.56 8.87
N GLN A 140 4.05 18.87 8.92
CA GLN A 140 4.80 19.16 10.14
C GLN A 140 4.10 20.13 11.11
N LYS A 141 3.46 21.18 10.59
CA LYS A 141 2.80 22.20 11.41
C LYS A 141 1.59 21.62 12.13
N HIS A 142 0.87 20.72 11.47
CA HIS A 142 -0.26 20.03 12.05
C HIS A 142 0.21 19.01 13.09
N LEU A 143 1.23 18.21 12.77
CA LEU A 143 1.81 17.23 13.69
C LEU A 143 2.32 17.89 14.99
N LEU A 144 3.11 18.96 14.87
CA LEU A 144 3.63 19.69 16.03
C LEU A 144 2.51 20.29 16.88
N ARG A 145 1.47 20.87 16.25
CA ARG A 145 0.31 21.39 16.98
C ARG A 145 -0.45 20.28 17.71
N PHE A 146 -0.60 19.11 17.09
CA PHE A 146 -1.23 17.95 17.70
C PHE A 146 -0.46 17.51 18.95
N ILE A 147 0.86 17.31 18.83
CA ILE A 147 1.70 16.90 19.96
C ILE A 147 1.67 17.94 21.08
N LYS A 148 1.80 19.23 20.76
CA LYS A 148 1.71 20.32 21.75
C LYS A 148 0.33 20.40 22.41
N LYS A 149 -0.75 20.08 21.70
CA LYS A 149 -2.11 20.02 22.26
C LYS A 149 -2.27 18.81 23.20
N ALA A 150 -1.84 17.63 22.78
CA ALA A 150 -1.88 16.42 23.59
C ALA A 150 -1.09 16.57 24.90
N MET A 151 0.09 17.21 24.85
CA MET A 151 0.87 17.56 26.04
C MET A 151 0.17 18.56 26.98
N LYS A 152 -0.81 19.34 26.52
CA LYS A 152 -1.57 20.25 27.37
C LYS A 152 -2.81 19.59 27.97
N THR A 153 -3.47 18.71 27.23
CA THR A 153 -4.77 18.15 27.63
C THR A 153 -4.69 16.73 28.18
N HIS A 154 -3.71 15.94 27.75
CA HIS A 154 -3.61 14.49 28.00
C HIS A 154 -2.25 14.09 28.61
N HIS A 155 -1.57 15.01 29.31
CA HIS A 155 -0.20 14.76 29.80
C HIS A 155 -0.08 13.62 30.84
N HIS A 156 -1.16 13.28 31.51
CA HIS A 156 -1.23 12.19 32.48
C HIS A 156 -1.54 10.82 31.86
N GLU A 157 -1.88 10.75 30.57
CA GLU A 157 -2.19 9.48 29.92
C GLU A 157 -0.94 8.61 29.81
N ILE A 158 -1.11 7.32 30.06
CA ILE A 158 -0.05 6.32 29.92
C ILE A 158 0.08 5.99 28.44
N VAL A 159 1.23 6.31 27.85
CA VAL A 159 1.46 6.20 26.39
C VAL A 159 2.56 5.21 26.01
N CYS A 160 3.38 4.79 26.97
CA CYS A 160 4.49 3.87 26.72
C CYS A 160 4.63 2.86 27.86
N CYS A 161 4.77 1.58 27.50
CA CYS A 161 5.19 0.53 28.40
C CYS A 161 6.60 0.07 27.97
N SER A 162 7.64 0.54 28.66
CA SER A 162 9.01 0.11 28.41
C SER A 162 9.47 -0.78 29.55
N LYS A 163 9.81 -2.05 29.26
CA LYS A 163 10.39 -3.01 30.23
C LYS A 163 9.59 -3.06 31.55
N ASP A 164 8.29 -3.29 31.47
CA ASP A 164 7.32 -3.34 32.59
C ASP A 164 7.09 -2.03 33.36
N LYS A 165 7.68 -0.92 32.93
CA LYS A 165 7.41 0.41 33.47
C LYS A 165 6.45 1.18 32.57
N GLN A 166 5.27 1.47 33.10
CA GLN A 166 4.31 2.38 32.47
C GLN A 166 4.81 3.82 32.62
N MET A 167 4.85 4.55 31.50
CA MET A 167 5.24 5.95 31.45
C MET A 167 4.09 6.80 30.90
N THR A 168 3.78 7.87 31.63
CA THR A 168 2.86 8.91 31.16
C THR A 168 3.48 9.74 30.06
N LEU A 169 2.66 10.42 29.25
CA LEU A 169 3.13 11.30 28.19
C LEU A 169 4.11 12.37 28.72
N ALA A 170 3.84 12.94 29.89
CA ALA A 170 4.76 13.87 30.56
C ALA A 170 6.11 13.22 30.92
N GLN A 171 6.10 11.97 31.41
CA GLN A 171 7.33 11.25 31.77
C GLN A 171 8.15 10.87 30.55
N VAL A 172 7.51 10.55 29.41
CA VAL A 172 8.22 10.31 28.13
C VAL A 172 8.98 11.57 27.71
N PHE A 173 8.32 12.73 27.70
CA PHE A 173 8.96 14.01 27.38
C PHE A 173 10.10 14.36 28.33
N ALA A 174 9.91 14.13 29.64
CA ALA A 174 10.96 14.34 30.63
C ALA A 174 12.17 13.41 30.41
N SER A 175 11.95 12.15 30.02
CA SER A 175 13.04 11.20 29.76
C SER A 175 13.86 11.53 28.52
N MET A 176 13.24 12.19 27.54
CA MET A 176 13.92 12.70 26.34
C MET A 176 14.55 14.08 26.58
N ASN A 177 14.42 14.65 27.79
CA ASN A 177 14.84 16.00 28.14
C ASN A 177 14.26 17.08 27.21
N LEU A 178 13.01 16.89 26.76
CA LEU A 178 12.32 17.79 25.83
C LEU A 178 11.17 18.51 26.53
N THR A 179 11.02 19.81 26.24
CA THR A 179 9.82 20.57 26.62
C THR A 179 8.89 20.71 25.42
N ALA A 180 7.59 20.85 25.67
CA ALA A 180 6.60 21.08 24.61
C ALA A 180 6.83 22.41 23.84
N TYR A 181 7.56 23.36 24.43
CA TYR A 181 7.91 24.63 23.78
C TYR A 181 9.04 24.43 22.76
N ASP A 182 10.05 23.66 23.15
CA ASP A 182 11.28 23.40 22.38
C ASP A 182 11.10 22.35 21.27
N LEU A 183 9.92 21.72 21.19
CA LEU A 183 9.62 20.72 20.18
C LEU A 183 9.60 21.33 18.76
N SER A 184 10.61 20.96 17.97
CA SER A 184 10.72 21.18 16.53
C SER A 184 10.65 19.83 15.77
N VAL A 185 10.54 19.89 14.44
CA VAL A 185 10.61 18.69 13.58
C VAL A 185 11.98 18.02 13.70
N ASP A 186 13.05 18.81 13.73
CA ASP A 186 14.42 18.32 13.79
C ASP A 186 14.70 17.52 15.09
N MET A 187 14.02 17.87 16.19
CA MET A 187 14.11 17.13 17.47
C MET A 187 13.31 15.83 17.49
N LEU A 188 12.36 15.65 16.57
CA LEU A 188 11.50 14.46 16.48
C LEU A 188 12.11 13.35 15.59
N ASP A 189 13.38 13.51 15.20
CA ASP A 189 14.13 12.62 14.30
C ASP A 189 13.34 12.20 13.05
N VAL A 190 12.52 13.12 12.53
CA VAL A 190 11.80 13.02 11.25
C VAL A 190 12.65 13.64 10.13
N HIS A 191 13.95 13.37 10.16
CA HIS A 191 14.85 13.75 9.08
C HIS A 191 14.51 12.92 7.84
N ALA A 192 14.38 13.59 6.69
CA ALA A 192 14.36 12.93 5.40
C ALA A 192 15.79 12.46 5.06
N ASP A 193 16.34 11.52 5.83
CA ASP A 193 17.56 10.84 5.42
C ASP A 193 17.21 9.74 4.40
N ARG A 194 18.15 9.45 3.50
CA ARG A 194 17.97 8.42 2.46
C ARG A 194 17.66 7.03 3.04
N ASN A 195 18.03 6.78 4.31
CA ASN A 195 18.02 5.44 4.90
C ASN A 195 17.22 5.27 6.22
N THR A 196 16.48 6.26 6.73
CA THR A 196 15.72 6.09 7.99
C THR A 196 14.23 5.79 7.77
N PHE A 197 13.92 4.52 7.48
CA PHE A 197 12.58 3.96 7.70
C PHE A 197 12.30 3.67 9.19
N HIS A 198 12.61 4.61 10.09
CA HIS A 198 12.19 4.50 11.49
C HIS A 198 10.73 4.95 11.63
N ARG A 199 9.80 4.04 11.31
CA ARG A 199 8.35 4.27 11.27
C ARG A 199 7.75 4.29 12.68
N TYR A 200 7.87 5.40 13.42
CA TYR A 200 7.28 5.58 14.75
C TYR A 200 5.91 6.28 14.75
N PHE A 201 4.94 5.87 13.92
CA PHE A 201 3.68 6.64 13.81
C PHE A 201 2.39 5.83 13.62
N THR A 202 2.33 4.57 14.05
CA THR A 202 1.06 3.79 13.98
C THR A 202 -0.04 4.33 14.92
N HIS A 203 0.31 4.96 16.04
CA HIS A 203 -0.70 5.49 16.98
C HIS A 203 -1.23 6.90 16.65
N ILE A 204 -0.48 7.74 15.92
CA ILE A 204 -0.87 9.15 15.67
C ILE A 204 -1.78 9.31 14.44
N VAL A 205 -1.72 8.38 13.48
CA VAL A 205 -2.57 8.40 12.27
C VAL A 205 -4.07 8.43 12.63
N VAL A 206 -4.45 7.79 13.75
CA VAL A 206 -5.81 7.69 14.30
C VAL A 206 -6.48 9.03 14.55
N THR A 207 -5.76 10.01 15.11
CA THR A 207 -6.43 11.25 15.54
C THR A 207 -6.59 12.21 14.38
N VAL A 208 -5.86 11.97 13.29
CA VAL A 208 -5.79 12.92 12.18
C VAL A 208 -6.67 12.48 11.02
N THR A 209 -6.88 11.18 10.78
CA THR A 209 -7.83 10.71 9.76
C THR A 209 -9.28 11.20 9.94
N PRO A 210 -9.84 11.37 11.16
CA PRO A 210 -11.14 12.03 11.32
C PRO A 210 -11.06 13.52 10.94
N SER A 211 -9.97 14.22 11.26
CA SER A 211 -9.83 15.66 11.00
C SER A 211 -9.42 16.01 9.56
N THR A 212 -8.66 15.16 8.87
CA THR A 212 -8.26 15.38 7.46
C THR A 212 -9.28 14.79 6.48
N GLY A 213 -10.06 13.80 6.88
CA GLY A 213 -11.12 13.20 6.07
C GLY A 213 -12.40 14.04 6.02
N SER A 214 -12.67 14.87 7.03
CA SER A 214 -13.87 15.74 7.09
C SER A 214 -13.61 17.20 6.74
N ASP A 215 -12.35 17.62 6.56
CA ASP A 215 -12.00 19.00 6.20
C ASP A 215 -12.35 19.25 4.73
N VAL A 216 -13.62 19.56 4.47
CA VAL A 216 -14.02 20.41 3.35
C VAL A 216 -13.21 21.69 3.52
N ARG A 217 -12.23 21.91 2.64
CA ARG A 217 -11.49 23.17 2.63
C ARG A 217 -12.49 24.33 2.53
N PRO A 218 -12.36 25.39 3.34
CA PRO A 218 -13.20 26.57 3.16
C PRO A 218 -12.99 27.09 1.73
N GLY A 219 -14.03 26.96 0.90
CA GLY A 219 -13.97 27.30 -0.54
C GLY A 219 -14.60 26.28 -1.49
N GLY A 220 -14.99 25.08 -1.04
CA GLY A 220 -15.64 24.09 -1.91
C GLY A 220 -14.68 23.35 -2.84
N GLU A 221 -13.36 23.46 -2.61
CA GLU A 221 -12.37 22.65 -3.32
C GLU A 221 -12.57 21.16 -3.02
N GLN A 222 -12.63 20.36 -4.08
CA GLN A 222 -12.69 18.90 -3.95
C GLN A 222 -11.38 18.39 -3.34
N VAL A 223 -11.49 17.58 -2.28
CA VAL A 223 -10.34 16.87 -1.71
C VAL A 223 -9.88 15.84 -2.76
N PRO A 224 -8.59 15.83 -3.16
CA PRO A 224 -8.10 14.86 -4.11
C PRO A 224 -8.30 13.44 -3.56
N GLU A 225 -8.55 12.49 -4.46
CA GLU A 225 -8.52 11.09 -4.06
C GLU A 225 -7.09 10.70 -3.69
N CYS A 226 -6.91 9.94 -2.61
CA CYS A 226 -5.60 9.58 -2.10
C CYS A 226 -5.48 8.07 -1.99
N ARG A 227 -4.39 7.53 -2.53
CA ARG A 227 -3.96 6.16 -2.28
C ARG A 227 -2.95 6.19 -1.14
N ALA A 228 -3.45 5.89 0.06
CA ALA A 228 -2.66 5.87 1.27
C ALA A 228 -2.13 4.47 1.55
N ALA A 229 -0.84 4.36 1.85
CA ALA A 229 -0.21 3.08 2.12
C ALA A 229 -0.05 2.83 3.63
N VAL A 230 -0.57 1.69 4.09
CA VAL A 230 -0.36 1.14 5.44
C VAL A 230 0.58 -0.04 5.36
N VAL A 231 1.31 -0.31 6.44
CA VAL A 231 2.38 -1.30 6.43
C VAL A 231 1.91 -2.58 7.11
N VAL A 232 2.17 -3.72 6.48
CA VAL A 232 2.07 -5.05 7.10
C VAL A 232 3.44 -5.70 6.98
N TYR A 233 4.04 -6.02 8.12
CA TYR A 233 5.41 -6.53 8.21
C TYR A 233 5.49 -8.05 7.99
N GLY A 234 4.41 -8.80 8.23
CA GLY A 234 4.39 -10.26 8.08
C GLY A 234 5.11 -11.00 9.22
N LYS A 235 5.25 -10.36 10.39
CA LYS A 235 5.91 -10.99 11.55
C LYS A 235 5.05 -12.03 12.23
N SER A 236 3.72 -11.87 12.15
CA SER A 236 2.74 -12.75 12.78
C SER A 236 1.43 -12.72 12.02
N ASN A 237 0.69 -13.83 12.05
CA ASN A 237 -0.64 -13.97 11.43
C ASN A 237 -1.68 -12.96 11.95
N ASP A 238 -1.54 -12.51 13.20
CA ASP A 238 -2.50 -11.62 13.86
C ASP A 238 -2.33 -10.13 13.48
N GLU A 239 -1.34 -9.80 12.65
CA GLU A 239 -1.05 -8.43 12.24
C GLU A 239 -2.20 -7.83 11.41
N TRP A 240 -2.78 -8.61 10.50
CA TRP A 240 -3.94 -8.21 9.71
C TRP A 240 -5.16 -7.90 10.60
N ASP A 241 -5.45 -8.77 11.57
CA ASP A 241 -6.57 -8.56 12.49
C ASP A 241 -6.35 -7.37 13.42
N LYS A 242 -5.11 -7.11 13.84
CA LYS A 242 -4.78 -5.88 14.60
C LYS A 242 -5.01 -4.64 13.75
N LEU A 243 -4.55 -4.63 12.50
CA LEU A 243 -4.73 -3.51 11.57
C LEU A 243 -6.21 -3.27 11.25
N ALA A 244 -6.96 -4.33 10.98
CA ALA A 244 -8.38 -4.25 10.67
C ALA A 244 -9.21 -3.75 11.87
N ARG A 245 -8.97 -4.31 13.07
CA ARG A 245 -9.60 -3.81 14.30
C ARG A 245 -9.28 -2.35 14.54
N TRP A 246 -8.04 -1.95 14.34
CA TRP A 246 -7.63 -0.55 14.45
C TRP A 246 -8.42 0.36 13.49
N ALA A 247 -8.60 -0.06 12.23
CA ALA A 247 -9.32 0.70 11.22
C ALA A 247 -10.82 0.84 11.55
N VAL A 248 -11.46 -0.24 11.99
CA VAL A 248 -12.90 -0.26 12.34
C VAL A 248 -13.16 0.51 13.63
N GLN A 249 -12.38 0.28 14.69
CA GLN A 249 -12.58 0.92 16.00
C GLN A 249 -12.43 2.44 15.93
N HIS A 250 -11.51 2.94 15.10
CA HIS A 250 -11.27 4.38 14.96
C HIS A 250 -12.00 4.99 13.75
N ASN A 251 -12.88 4.22 13.09
CA ASN A 251 -13.63 4.63 11.91
C ASN A 251 -12.74 5.27 10.83
N VAL A 252 -11.62 4.63 10.50
CA VAL A 252 -10.59 5.12 9.60
C VAL A 252 -11.02 4.96 8.13
N HIS A 253 -12.00 5.77 7.73
CA HIS A 253 -12.62 5.72 6.41
C HIS A 253 -12.82 7.12 5.81
N SER A 254 -12.63 7.23 4.50
CA SER A 254 -13.04 8.39 3.71
C SER A 254 -13.43 7.93 2.31
N GLU A 255 -14.45 8.54 1.71
CA GLU A 255 -14.89 8.22 0.34
C GLU A 255 -13.75 8.44 -0.68
N ASN A 256 -12.86 9.38 -0.40
CA ASN A 256 -11.74 9.79 -1.26
C ASN A 256 -10.45 9.01 -0.97
N VAL A 257 -10.40 8.17 0.07
CA VAL A 257 -9.19 7.42 0.42
C VAL A 257 -9.35 5.95 0.05
N ARG A 258 -8.31 5.39 -0.54
CA ARG A 258 -8.14 3.95 -0.78
C ARG A 258 -6.82 3.49 -0.22
N TRP A 259 -6.77 2.25 0.26
CA TRP A 259 -5.62 1.73 0.97
C TRP A 259 -4.76 0.85 0.08
N LEU A 260 -3.45 1.06 0.12
CA LEU A 260 -2.45 0.11 -0.35
C LEU A 260 -1.79 -0.55 0.86
N VAL A 261 -1.45 -1.83 0.75
CA VAL A 261 -0.67 -2.52 1.78
C VAL A 261 0.78 -2.59 1.34
N GLN A 262 1.64 -1.92 2.11
CA GLN A 262 3.08 -1.94 1.96
C GLN A 262 3.68 -3.11 2.71
N VAL A 263 4.33 -4.01 1.97
CA VAL A 263 5.07 -5.15 2.50
C VAL A 263 6.56 -4.83 2.42
N PRO A 264 7.23 -4.55 3.54
CA PRO A 264 8.66 -4.24 3.53
C PRO A 264 9.50 -5.52 3.38
N ARG A 265 10.48 -5.52 2.46
CA ARG A 265 11.34 -6.69 2.18
C ARG A 265 12.48 -6.82 3.19
N LEU A 266 12.15 -7.14 4.44
CA LEU A 266 13.10 -7.15 5.57
C LEU A 266 13.34 -8.55 6.15
N TYR A 267 13.29 -9.60 5.31
CA TYR A 267 13.44 -10.99 5.77
C TYR A 267 14.79 -11.24 6.45
N ASP A 268 15.87 -10.66 5.96
CA ASP A 268 17.22 -10.70 6.55
C ASP A 268 17.24 -10.20 8.01
N ILE A 269 16.52 -9.11 8.30
CA ILE A 269 16.37 -8.57 9.65
C ILE A 269 15.56 -9.52 10.53
N TYR A 270 14.52 -10.15 9.99
CA TYR A 270 13.70 -11.07 10.78
C TYR A 270 14.42 -12.37 11.08
N LYS A 271 15.20 -12.87 10.11
CA LYS A 271 16.00 -14.06 10.26
C LYS A 271 17.14 -13.86 11.25
N SER A 272 17.86 -12.74 11.16
CA SER A 272 18.93 -12.39 12.11
C SER A 272 18.45 -12.21 13.56
N ASN A 273 17.21 -11.75 13.74
CA ASN A 273 16.57 -11.64 15.05
C ASN A 273 15.85 -12.92 15.52
N ASN A 274 15.97 -14.04 14.78
CA ASN A 274 15.28 -15.30 15.07
C ASN A 274 13.75 -15.16 15.22
N ILE A 275 13.13 -14.25 14.45
CA ILE A 275 11.68 -14.07 14.43
C ILE A 275 11.01 -15.14 13.56
N MET A 276 11.70 -15.60 12.50
CA MET A 276 11.18 -16.58 11.55
C MET A 276 12.29 -17.49 11.02
N ASP A 277 11.91 -18.73 10.70
CA ASP A 277 12.86 -19.78 10.29
C ASP A 277 13.11 -19.83 8.78
N ASN A 278 12.10 -19.55 7.96
CA ASN A 278 12.20 -19.61 6.52
C ASN A 278 11.32 -18.54 5.86
N PHE A 279 11.55 -18.29 4.58
CA PHE A 279 10.78 -17.30 3.81
C PHE A 279 9.31 -17.71 3.68
N SER A 280 9.01 -19.00 3.68
CA SER A 280 7.64 -19.53 3.65
C SER A 280 6.80 -19.02 4.84
N VAL A 281 7.36 -18.90 6.05
CA VAL A 281 6.64 -18.33 7.20
C VAL A 281 6.23 -16.87 6.96
N LEU A 282 7.07 -16.07 6.29
CA LEU A 282 6.73 -14.69 5.95
C LEU A 282 5.53 -14.65 4.98
N LEU A 283 5.56 -15.48 3.94
CA LEU A 283 4.46 -15.56 2.96
C LEU A 283 3.17 -16.05 3.61
N ASP A 284 3.26 -17.04 4.49
CA ASP A 284 2.10 -17.55 5.24
C ASP A 284 1.48 -16.43 6.09
N ASN A 285 2.29 -15.71 6.87
CA ASN A 285 1.86 -14.57 7.68
C ASN A 285 1.20 -13.43 6.88
N LEU A 286 1.64 -13.24 5.63
CA LEU A 286 1.11 -12.20 4.76
C LEU A 286 -0.20 -12.59 4.09
N PHE A 287 -0.31 -13.82 3.57
CA PHE A 287 -1.39 -14.21 2.69
C PHE A 287 -2.44 -15.10 3.35
N ARG A 288 -2.09 -15.98 4.30
CA ARG A 288 -3.06 -16.89 4.94
C ARG A 288 -4.27 -16.16 5.53
N PRO A 289 -4.12 -15.08 6.32
CA PRO A 289 -5.27 -14.38 6.89
C PRO A 289 -6.20 -13.78 5.83
N LEU A 290 -5.67 -13.43 4.65
CA LEU A 290 -6.45 -12.90 3.53
C LEU A 290 -7.31 -14.00 2.90
N PHE A 291 -6.76 -15.18 2.70
CA PHE A 291 -7.51 -16.34 2.22
C PHE A 291 -8.58 -16.78 3.22
N GLU A 292 -8.23 -16.84 4.51
CA GLU A 292 -9.17 -17.19 5.58
C GLU A 292 -10.36 -16.21 5.63
N ALA A 293 -10.09 -14.90 5.56
CA ALA A 293 -11.14 -13.87 5.52
C ALA A 293 -11.98 -13.86 4.24
N SER A 294 -11.42 -14.36 3.13
CA SER A 294 -12.12 -14.43 1.83
C SER A 294 -12.99 -15.68 1.72
N ILE A 295 -12.54 -16.81 2.27
CA ILE A 295 -13.29 -18.08 2.31
C ILE A 295 -14.38 -18.04 3.36
N ASN A 296 -14.06 -17.53 4.56
CA ASN A 296 -14.98 -17.42 5.67
C ASN A 296 -14.95 -15.99 6.27
N PRO A 297 -15.77 -15.07 5.76
CA PRO A 297 -15.86 -13.71 6.27
C PRO A 297 -16.16 -13.61 7.77
N SER A 298 -16.80 -14.63 8.35
CA SER A 298 -17.14 -14.66 9.77
C SER A 298 -15.95 -14.99 10.68
N SER A 299 -14.85 -15.56 10.17
CA SER A 299 -13.65 -15.80 11.00
C SER A 299 -12.85 -14.51 11.24
N HIS A 300 -12.84 -13.59 10.27
CA HIS A 300 -12.19 -12.29 10.38
C HIS A 300 -13.12 -11.15 9.93
N PRO A 301 -14.14 -10.78 10.74
CA PRO A 301 -15.18 -9.87 10.30
C PRO A 301 -14.66 -8.44 10.05
N GLU A 302 -13.80 -7.92 10.92
CA GLU A 302 -13.19 -6.60 10.70
C GLU A 302 -12.24 -6.59 9.51
N LEU A 303 -11.49 -7.69 9.30
CA LEU A 303 -10.57 -7.81 8.17
C LEU A 303 -11.35 -7.83 6.86
N HIS A 304 -12.41 -8.62 6.76
CA HIS A 304 -13.27 -8.64 5.57
C HIS A 304 -13.84 -7.25 5.24
N ALA A 305 -14.24 -6.49 6.27
CA ALA A 305 -14.69 -5.11 6.10
C ALA A 305 -13.56 -4.17 5.62
N PHE A 306 -12.35 -4.34 6.14
CA PHE A 306 -11.19 -3.57 5.72
C PHE A 306 -10.76 -3.87 4.28
N LEU A 307 -10.83 -5.14 3.84
CA LEU A 307 -10.45 -5.57 2.50
C LEU A 307 -11.29 -4.92 1.39
N GLN A 308 -12.52 -4.49 1.66
CA GLN A 308 -13.35 -3.74 0.70
C GLN A 308 -12.72 -2.39 0.30
N TYR A 309 -11.81 -1.86 1.11
CA TYR A 309 -11.14 -0.58 0.88
C TYR A 309 -9.68 -0.73 0.42
N LEU A 310 -9.17 -1.96 0.44
CA LEU A 310 -7.83 -2.29 -0.01
C LEU A 310 -7.84 -2.41 -1.54
N ILE A 311 -6.93 -1.68 -2.21
CA ILE A 311 -6.84 -1.64 -3.68
C ILE A 311 -5.60 -2.32 -4.24
N GLY A 312 -4.64 -2.69 -3.39
CA GLY A 312 -3.44 -3.37 -3.86
C GLY A 312 -2.34 -3.53 -2.82
N PHE A 313 -1.32 -4.26 -3.24
CA PHE A 313 -0.09 -4.51 -2.52
C PHE A 313 1.05 -3.72 -3.16
N ASP A 314 1.96 -3.26 -2.31
CA ASP A 314 3.12 -2.47 -2.66
C ASP A 314 4.33 -3.05 -1.93
N SER A 315 5.34 -3.53 -2.65
CA SER A 315 6.54 -4.12 -2.05
C SER A 315 7.61 -3.04 -1.93
N VAL A 316 8.13 -2.79 -0.73
CA VAL A 316 9.02 -1.66 -0.45
C VAL A 316 10.31 -2.07 0.23
N ASP A 317 11.44 -1.53 -0.20
CA ASP A 317 12.72 -1.50 0.53
C ASP A 317 13.64 -0.44 -0.13
N ASP A 318 14.84 -0.28 0.39
CA ASP A 318 15.91 0.51 -0.21
C ASP A 318 16.46 -0.17 -1.48
N GLU A 319 15.98 0.29 -2.64
CA GLU A 319 16.39 -0.19 -3.96
C GLU A 319 17.86 0.10 -4.31
N SER A 320 18.60 0.82 -3.46
CA SER A 320 20.04 1.05 -3.65
C SER A 320 20.91 -0.08 -3.09
N LYS A 321 20.34 -0.95 -2.24
CA LYS A 321 21.06 -2.11 -1.70
C LYS A 321 21.32 -3.12 -2.82
N PRO A 322 22.58 -3.56 -3.00
CA PRO A 322 22.88 -4.57 -3.99
C PRO A 322 22.29 -5.91 -3.59
N GLU A 323 21.66 -6.58 -4.54
CA GLU A 323 21.22 -7.96 -4.38
C GLU A 323 22.42 -8.90 -4.54
N THR A 324 22.57 -9.83 -3.60
CA THR A 324 23.72 -10.76 -3.59
C THR A 324 23.41 -12.05 -4.34
N SER A 325 22.14 -12.49 -4.32
CA SER A 325 21.68 -13.72 -4.97
C SER A 325 21.01 -13.42 -6.31
N VAL A 326 21.39 -14.13 -7.36
CA VAL A 326 20.75 -14.04 -8.69
C VAL A 326 19.63 -15.05 -8.76
N LEU A 327 18.47 -14.65 -9.29
CA LEU A 327 17.37 -15.55 -9.53
C LEU A 327 17.71 -16.53 -10.69
N ASP A 328 17.82 -17.81 -10.36
CA ASP A 328 18.21 -18.89 -11.26
C ASP A 328 17.35 -20.15 -11.07
N LYS A 329 17.63 -21.20 -11.85
CA LYS A 329 16.87 -22.46 -11.79
C LYS A 329 17.09 -23.25 -10.51
N ASP A 330 18.21 -23.01 -9.83
CA ASP A 330 18.62 -23.69 -8.59
C ASP A 330 18.14 -22.93 -7.35
N THR A 331 17.43 -21.81 -7.55
CA THR A 331 16.84 -21.01 -6.49
C THR A 331 15.87 -21.86 -5.67
N ALA A 332 16.18 -21.97 -4.38
CA ALA A 332 15.40 -22.78 -3.45
C ALA A 332 13.95 -22.28 -3.36
N PRO A 333 12.95 -23.17 -3.19
CA PRO A 333 11.58 -22.78 -2.89
C PRO A 333 11.50 -22.10 -1.50
N PRO A 334 10.43 -21.33 -1.21
CA PRO A 334 10.35 -20.53 0.01
C PRO A 334 10.50 -21.32 1.32
N GLN A 335 10.11 -22.60 1.30
CA GLN A 335 10.20 -23.51 2.44
C GLN A 335 11.66 -23.88 2.77
N LEU A 336 12.52 -23.92 1.75
CA LEU A 336 13.94 -24.27 1.87
C LEU A 336 14.83 -23.03 1.96
N TRP A 337 14.29 -21.82 1.75
CA TRP A 337 15.02 -20.56 1.94
C TRP A 337 15.18 -20.26 3.43
N ALA A 338 16.20 -20.85 4.03
CA ALA A 338 16.57 -20.69 5.45
C ALA A 338 17.87 -19.89 5.65
N GLY A 339 18.46 -19.36 4.59
CA GLY A 339 19.65 -18.51 4.65
C GLY A 339 19.38 -17.17 5.35
N THR A 340 20.46 -16.49 5.77
CA THR A 340 20.40 -15.14 6.36
C THR A 340 20.29 -14.03 5.31
N GLU A 341 20.48 -14.35 4.04
CA GLU A 341 20.36 -13.41 2.94
C GLU A 341 18.90 -13.14 2.60
N ASN A 342 18.61 -11.89 2.22
CA ASN A 342 17.30 -11.49 1.73
C ASN A 342 17.07 -12.07 0.33
N PRO A 343 15.90 -12.66 0.03
CA PRO A 343 15.59 -13.07 -1.34
C PRO A 343 15.65 -11.88 -2.31
N PRO A 344 16.02 -12.10 -3.59
CA PRO A 344 16.06 -11.03 -4.57
C PRO A 344 14.66 -10.47 -4.85
N TYR A 345 14.57 -9.22 -5.29
CA TYR A 345 13.32 -8.52 -5.56
C TYR A 345 12.40 -9.30 -6.51
N ALA A 346 12.98 -9.88 -7.56
CA ALA A 346 12.25 -10.71 -8.52
C ALA A 346 11.57 -11.93 -7.84
N TYR A 347 12.18 -12.50 -6.79
CA TYR A 347 11.61 -13.60 -6.03
C TYR A 347 10.48 -13.17 -5.09
N TYR A 348 10.58 -11.98 -4.49
CA TYR A 348 9.46 -11.38 -3.78
C TYR A 348 8.28 -11.12 -4.72
N LEU A 349 8.53 -10.65 -5.94
CA LEU A 349 7.48 -10.39 -6.91
C LEU A 349 6.76 -11.66 -7.36
N THR A 350 7.47 -12.74 -7.69
CA THR A 350 6.81 -14.00 -8.11
C THR A 350 5.87 -14.53 -7.06
N THR A 351 6.38 -14.65 -5.84
CA THR A 351 5.63 -15.23 -4.72
C THR A 351 4.44 -14.37 -4.35
N CYS A 352 4.62 -13.03 -4.29
CA CYS A 352 3.51 -12.11 -4.04
C CYS A 352 2.47 -12.07 -5.19
N GLU A 353 2.91 -12.07 -6.45
CA GLU A 353 2.00 -12.01 -7.60
C GLU A 353 1.18 -13.29 -7.76
N CYS A 354 1.77 -14.46 -7.49
CA CYS A 354 1.04 -15.72 -7.53
C CYS A 354 -0.05 -15.78 -6.45
N CYS A 355 0.19 -15.19 -5.27
CA CYS A 355 -0.78 -15.14 -4.18
C CYS A 355 -1.86 -14.05 -4.37
N ARG A 356 -1.71 -13.12 -5.33
CA ARG A 356 -2.65 -12.01 -5.59
C ARG A 356 -3.85 -12.38 -6.47
N LYS A 357 -3.79 -13.49 -7.20
CA LYS A 357 -4.81 -13.86 -8.20
C LYS A 357 -6.12 -14.40 -7.61
N PHE A 358 -6.27 -14.38 -6.30
CA PHE A 358 -7.37 -15.01 -5.58
C PHE A 358 -8.26 -13.97 -4.89
#